data_AF-A0A959EEG0-F1
#
_entry.id   AF-A0A959EEG0-F1
#
_cell.length_a   1.000
_cell.length_b   1.000
_cell.length_c   1.000
_cell.angle_alpha   90.00
_cell.angle_beta   90.00
_cell.angle_gamma   90.00
#
_symmetry.space_group_name_H-M   'P 1'
#
loop_
_entity.id
_entity.type
_entity.pdbx_description
1 polymer ?
#
loop_
_entity_poly.entity_id
_entity_poly.type
_entity_poly.pdbx_seq_one_letter_code
_entity_poly.pdbx_strand_id
1 'polypeptide(L)'
;MKKIGASIYAVLCYLTGFAAILGWIAFTGNLIPAFSIDGPSEMALLPALAKNLALVVLFGLHHSITARQSFKSWLTQYIPAHLERSTYVLVSGLLLFFMMWQWESMGGTIWNITTGTVGYYLIYGLFFSGRAILFISSFLIKARLLAIIDEILLLNDELIYPDDGEPRTDEDRWPISSLLAHSCLPTG
;
A
#
# COMPACT_ATOMS: atom_id res chain seq x y z
N MET A 1 21.96 6.53 -19.31
CA MET A 1 22.47 6.50 -17.91
C MET A 1 21.41 6.88 -16.86
N LYS A 2 20.59 7.93 -17.04
CA LYS A 2 19.56 8.34 -16.05
C LYS A 2 18.48 7.28 -15.74
N LYS A 3 18.07 6.48 -16.74
CA LYS A 3 17.04 5.42 -16.57
C LYS A 3 17.51 4.26 -15.69
N ILE A 4 18.77 3.82 -15.84
CA ILE A 4 19.34 2.71 -15.06
C ILE A 4 19.44 3.09 -13.57
N GLY A 5 19.89 4.31 -13.27
CA GLY A 5 19.94 4.81 -11.89
C GLY A 5 18.55 4.86 -11.23
N ALA A 6 17.54 5.33 -11.95
CA ALA A 6 16.15 5.34 -11.46
C ALA A 6 15.60 3.91 -11.22
N SER A 7 15.93 2.96 -12.08
CA SER A 7 15.54 1.55 -11.91
C SER A 7 16.19 0.91 -10.69
N ILE A 8 17.50 1.09 -10.49
CA ILE A 8 18.21 0.58 -9.31
C ILE A 8 17.63 1.18 -8.03
N TYR A 9 17.41 2.49 -8.02
CA TYR A 9 16.77 3.17 -6.90
C TYR A 9 15.40 2.58 -6.57
N ALA A 10 14.54 2.42 -7.58
CA ALA A 10 13.22 1.83 -7.38
C ALA A 10 13.32 0.41 -6.77
N VAL A 11 14.21 -0.44 -7.30
CA VAL A 11 14.42 -1.79 -6.76
C VAL A 11 14.82 -1.74 -5.28
N LEU A 12 15.78 -0.90 -4.91
CA LEU A 12 16.20 -0.75 -3.52
C LEU A 12 15.06 -0.27 -2.60
N CYS A 13 14.27 0.70 -3.05
CA CYS A 13 13.10 1.17 -2.31
C CYS A 13 12.08 0.06 -2.07
N TYR A 14 11.74 -0.71 -3.11
CA TYR A 14 10.79 -1.80 -2.99
C TYR A 14 11.30 -2.94 -2.12
N LEU A 15 12.58 -3.29 -2.23
CA LEU A 15 13.21 -4.29 -1.35
C LEU A 15 13.16 -3.85 0.11
N THR A 16 13.42 -2.57 0.38
CA THR A 16 13.37 -2.01 1.74
C THR A 16 11.95 -2.06 2.31
N GLY A 17 10.96 -1.60 1.55
CA GLY A 17 9.56 -1.68 1.97
C GLY A 17 9.07 -3.11 2.17
N PHE A 18 9.47 -4.02 1.29
CA PHE A 18 9.13 -5.44 1.40
C PHE A 18 9.77 -6.09 2.64
N ALA A 19 11.06 -5.83 2.88
CA ALA A 19 11.77 -6.31 4.07
C ALA A 19 11.12 -5.77 5.35
N ALA A 20 10.72 -4.49 5.37
CA ALA A 20 10.03 -3.91 6.52
C ALA A 20 8.67 -4.58 6.80
N ILE A 21 7.89 -4.92 5.77
CA ILE A 21 6.62 -5.65 5.92
C ILE A 21 6.86 -7.06 6.45
N LEU A 22 7.86 -7.79 5.93
CA LEU A 22 8.22 -9.12 6.44
C LEU A 22 8.70 -9.05 7.90
N GLY A 23 9.52 -8.05 8.22
CA GLY A 23 9.93 -7.75 9.59
C GLY A 23 8.73 -7.50 10.49
N TRP A 24 7.76 -6.71 10.04
CA TRP A 24 6.52 -6.45 10.79
C TRP A 24 5.68 -7.71 11.02
N ILE A 25 5.65 -8.61 10.04
CA ILE A 25 5.01 -9.92 10.18
C ILE A 25 5.74 -10.75 11.25
N ALA A 26 7.07 -10.86 11.19
CA ALA A 26 7.84 -11.60 12.18
C ALA A 26 7.70 -11.01 13.59
N PHE A 27 7.74 -9.68 13.69
CA PHE A 27 7.64 -8.92 14.94
C PHE A 27 6.29 -9.12 15.63
N THR A 28 5.19 -8.96 14.89
CA THR A 28 3.82 -9.15 15.43
C THR A 28 3.43 -10.60 15.63
N GLY A 29 4.05 -11.53 14.88
CA GLY A 29 3.79 -12.96 15.00
C GLY A 29 4.65 -13.67 16.03
N ASN A 30 5.52 -12.95 16.76
CA ASN A 30 6.48 -13.52 17.71
C ASN A 30 7.27 -14.71 17.12
N LEU A 31 7.65 -14.59 15.84
CA LEU A 31 8.35 -15.65 15.11
C LEU A 31 9.84 -15.72 15.49
N ILE A 32 10.38 -14.60 15.96
CA ILE A 32 11.77 -14.47 16.40
C ILE A 32 11.70 -13.91 17.82
N PRO A 33 11.97 -14.72 18.87
CA PRO A 33 11.81 -14.29 20.26
C PRO A 33 12.65 -13.05 20.64
N ALA A 34 13.80 -12.85 19.99
CA ALA A 34 14.65 -11.67 20.20
C ALA A 34 14.16 -10.41 19.45
N PHE A 35 13.16 -10.54 18.58
CA PHE A 35 12.60 -9.47 17.76
C PHE A 35 11.08 -9.62 17.70
N SER A 36 10.42 -9.33 18.81
CA SER A 36 8.98 -9.43 18.97
C SER A 36 8.40 -8.20 19.67
N ILE A 37 7.10 -8.00 19.47
CA ILE A 37 6.28 -7.06 20.22
C ILE A 37 6.16 -7.44 21.71
N ASP A 38 6.32 -8.74 22.00
CA ASP A 38 6.25 -9.29 23.34
C ASP A 38 7.65 -9.36 23.94
N GLY A 39 7.78 -8.96 25.20
CA GLY A 39 9.05 -9.00 25.91
C GLY A 39 8.95 -8.52 27.36
N PRO A 40 10.02 -8.70 28.15
CA PRO A 40 10.11 -8.08 29.46
C PRO A 40 10.08 -6.55 29.33
N SER A 41 9.40 -5.88 30.25
CA SER A 41 9.35 -4.42 30.27
C SER A 41 10.64 -3.88 30.89
N GLU A 42 11.39 -3.06 30.15
CA GLU A 42 12.61 -2.41 30.64
C GLU A 42 12.32 -1.09 31.38
N MET A 43 11.11 -0.54 31.21
CA MET A 43 10.69 0.75 31.74
C MET A 43 9.28 0.68 32.34
N ALA A 44 8.87 1.73 33.06
CA ALA A 44 7.53 1.80 33.63
C ALA A 44 6.45 1.88 32.52
N LEU A 45 5.23 1.43 32.84
CA LEU A 45 4.14 1.32 31.86
C LEU A 45 3.78 2.64 31.18
N LEU A 46 3.61 3.73 31.93
CA LEU A 46 3.24 5.03 31.37
C LEU A 46 4.24 5.56 30.33
N PRO A 47 5.55 5.63 30.62
CA PRO A 47 6.51 6.11 29.63
C PRO A 47 6.67 5.15 28.45
N ALA A 48 6.51 3.83 28.64
CA ALA A 48 6.51 2.87 27.52
C ALA A 48 5.34 3.12 26.58
N LEU A 49 4.14 3.30 27.15
CA LEU A 49 2.93 3.61 26.40
C LEU A 49 3.06 4.93 25.63
N ALA A 50 3.59 5.97 26.27
CA ALA A 50 3.80 7.26 25.63
C ALA A 50 4.78 7.15 24.44
N LYS A 51 5.89 6.41 24.58
CA LYS A 51 6.85 6.17 23.50
C LYS A 51 6.22 5.40 22.36
N ASN A 52 5.53 4.30 22.64
CA ASN A 52 4.85 3.49 21.62
C ASN A 52 3.77 4.28 20.89
N LEU A 53 2.97 5.07 21.62
CA LEU A 53 1.96 5.93 21.02
C LEU A 53 2.60 6.98 20.09
N ALA A 54 3.69 7.61 20.53
CA ALA A 54 4.42 8.57 19.70
C ALA A 54 4.97 7.92 18.41
N LEU A 55 5.49 6.70 18.49
CA LEU A 55 5.96 5.94 17.31
C LEU A 55 4.81 5.60 16.36
N VAL A 56 3.68 5.13 16.88
CA VAL A 56 2.48 4.82 16.08
C VAL A 56 1.92 6.09 15.42
N VAL A 57 1.85 7.21 16.15
CA VAL A 57 1.41 8.50 15.60
C VAL A 57 2.38 8.99 14.53
N LEU A 58 3.69 8.89 14.75
CA LEU A 58 4.69 9.28 13.76
C LEU A 58 4.53 8.50 12.44
N PHE A 59 4.43 7.17 12.54
CA PHE A 59 4.21 6.31 11.38
C PHE A 59 2.85 6.57 10.72
N GLY A 60 1.78 6.61 11.51
CA GLY A 60 0.41 6.80 11.03
C GLY A 60 0.18 8.18 10.40
N LEU A 61 0.79 9.23 10.96
CA LEU A 61 0.73 10.58 10.41
C LEU A 61 1.46 10.65 9.07
N HIS A 62 2.68 10.11 8.99
CA HIS A 62 3.41 10.02 7.71
C HIS A 62 2.59 9.27 6.66
N HIS A 63 2.05 8.10 7.02
CA HIS A 63 1.25 7.28 6.10
C HIS A 63 -0.03 7.99 5.65
N SER A 64 -0.69 8.72 6.56
CA SER A 64 -1.93 9.44 6.25
C SER A 64 -1.69 10.69 5.41
N ILE A 65 -0.62 11.44 5.68
CA ILE A 65 -0.28 12.64 4.90
C ILE A 65 0.09 12.24 3.47
N THR A 66 0.91 11.20 3.30
CA THR A 66 1.34 10.72 1.98
C THR A 66 0.19 10.15 1.14
N ALA A 67 -0.91 9.75 1.77
CA ALA A 67 -2.13 9.34 1.07
C ALA A 67 -2.90 10.52 0.43
N ARG A 68 -2.73 11.75 0.93
CA ARG A 68 -3.49 12.92 0.47
C ARG A 68 -2.99 13.44 -0.88
N GLN A 69 -3.92 13.73 -1.79
CA GLN A 69 -3.60 14.21 -3.14
C GLN A 69 -2.86 15.56 -3.13
N SER A 70 -3.16 16.44 -2.18
CA SER A 70 -2.49 17.73 -2.03
C SER A 70 -1.00 17.60 -1.71
N PHE A 71 -0.60 16.59 -0.93
CA PHE A 71 0.81 16.32 -0.66
C PHE A 71 1.53 15.80 -1.91
N LYS A 72 0.86 14.93 -2.69
CA LYS A 72 1.39 14.41 -3.96
C LYS A 72 1.65 15.53 -4.95
N SER A 73 0.70 16.46 -5.11
CA SER A 73 0.85 17.62 -6.01
C SER A 73 1.95 18.60 -5.59
N TRP A 74 2.25 18.70 -4.29
CA TRP A 74 3.39 19.49 -3.81
C TRP A 74 4.72 18.75 -4.05
N LEU A 75 4.76 17.44 -3.78
CA LEU A 75 5.99 16.67 -3.91
C LEU A 75 6.45 16.51 -5.37
N THR A 76 5.53 16.45 -6.32
CA THR A 76 5.84 16.39 -7.76
C THR A 76 6.50 17.67 -8.29
N GLN A 77 6.52 18.77 -7.51
CA GLN A 77 7.30 19.97 -7.81
C GLN A 77 8.80 19.77 -7.56
N TYR A 78 9.18 18.83 -6.68
CA TYR A 78 10.56 18.57 -6.28
C TYR A 78 11.09 17.25 -6.82
N ILE A 79 10.24 16.22 -6.94
CA ILE A 79 10.62 14.88 -7.37
C ILE A 79 9.87 14.53 -8.67
N PRO A 80 10.54 13.92 -9.67
CA PRO A 80 9.87 13.43 -10.87
C PRO A 80 8.74 12.45 -10.53
N ALA A 81 7.59 12.58 -11.19
CA ALA A 81 6.40 11.78 -10.91
C ALA A 81 6.63 10.26 -10.93
N HIS A 82 7.62 9.77 -11.70
CA HIS A 82 7.96 8.35 -11.76
C HIS A 82 8.72 7.83 -10.52
N LEU A 83 9.34 8.70 -9.72
CA LEU A 83 10.05 8.32 -8.49
C LEU A 83 9.21 8.47 -7.22
N GLU A 84 8.12 9.24 -7.29
CA GLU A 84 7.22 9.53 -6.16
C GLU A 84 6.85 8.26 -5.38
N ARG A 85 6.35 7.24 -6.09
CA ARG A 85 5.91 5.98 -5.47
C ARG A 85 7.05 5.23 -4.80
N SER A 86 8.22 5.18 -5.42
CA SER A 86 9.39 4.49 -4.87
C SER A 86 9.87 5.18 -3.59
N THR A 87 9.92 6.51 -3.58
CA THR A 87 10.30 7.30 -2.40
C THR A 87 9.33 7.06 -1.24
N TYR A 88 8.02 7.00 -1.49
CA TYR A 88 7.04 6.70 -0.44
C TYR A 88 7.25 5.32 0.19
N VAL A 89 7.47 4.30 -0.64
CA VAL A 89 7.71 2.95 -0.16
C VAL A 89 8.97 2.90 0.71
N LEU A 90 10.03 3.60 0.30
CA LEU A 90 11.27 3.70 1.09
C LEU A 90 11.03 4.37 2.44
N VAL A 91 10.44 5.57 2.46
CA VAL A 91 10.24 6.33 3.71
C VAL A 91 9.28 5.59 4.65
N SER A 92 8.20 5.03 4.13
CA SER A 92 7.28 4.20 4.92
C SER A 92 7.96 2.96 5.48
N GLY A 93 8.81 2.29 4.68
CA GLY A 93 9.59 1.13 5.14
C GLY A 93 10.59 1.48 6.24
N LEU A 94 11.29 2.61 6.10
CA LEU A 94 12.24 3.09 7.12
C LEU A 94 11.55 3.49 8.42
N LEU A 95 10.40 4.18 8.35
CA LEU A 95 9.62 4.53 9.53
C LEU A 95 9.06 3.29 10.23
N LEU A 96 8.60 2.30 9.45
CA LEU A 96 8.15 1.02 10.00
C LEU A 96 9.30 0.28 10.69
N PHE A 97 10.49 0.26 10.08
CA PHE A 97 11.69 -0.30 10.69
C PHE A 97 12.08 0.43 11.98
N PHE A 98 12.06 1.76 11.95
CA PHE A 98 12.33 2.59 13.13
C PHE A 98 11.34 2.33 14.25
N MET A 99 10.05 2.17 13.93
CA MET A 99 9.01 1.83 14.89
C MET A 99 9.25 0.47 15.53
N MET A 100 9.61 -0.56 14.75
CA MET A 100 9.95 -1.88 15.30
C MET A 100 11.21 -1.85 16.17
N TRP A 101 12.22 -1.10 15.75
CA TRP A 101 13.48 -0.98 16.49
C TRP A 101 13.27 -0.25 17.83
N GLN A 102 12.54 0.86 17.82
CA GLN A 102 12.32 1.66 19.03
C GLN A 102 11.13 1.18 19.86
N TRP A 103 10.50 0.08 19.48
CA TRP A 103 9.34 -0.43 20.19
C TRP A 103 9.72 -0.84 21.62
N GLU A 104 8.92 -0.41 22.59
CA GLU A 104 9.08 -0.82 23.98
C GLU A 104 8.07 -1.88 24.37
N SER A 105 8.55 -2.98 24.92
CA SER A 105 7.67 -4.00 25.49
C SER A 105 7.04 -3.46 26.76
N MET A 106 5.71 -3.44 26.84
CA MET A 106 4.98 -2.95 28.02
C MET A 106 4.83 -4.03 29.12
N GLY A 107 5.29 -5.25 28.84
CA GLY A 107 5.14 -6.41 29.70
C GLY A 107 3.68 -6.81 29.93
N GLY A 108 3.49 -7.79 30.82
CA GLY A 108 2.18 -8.33 31.15
C GLY A 108 1.69 -9.39 30.17
N THR A 109 0.78 -10.24 30.66
CA THR A 109 0.19 -11.32 29.85
C THR A 109 -1.32 -11.16 29.91
N ILE A 110 -1.90 -10.69 28.80
CA ILE A 110 -3.36 -10.54 28.68
C ILE A 110 -4.01 -11.91 28.43
N TRP A 111 -3.37 -12.72 27.59
CA TRP A 111 -3.79 -14.08 27.27
C TRP A 111 -2.54 -14.92 27.02
N ASN A 112 -2.61 -16.22 27.31
CA ASN A 112 -1.52 -17.16 27.07
C ASN A 112 -2.11 -18.45 26.50
N ILE A 113 -1.51 -18.94 25.41
CA ILE A 113 -1.88 -20.21 24.80
C ILE A 113 -0.63 -21.07 24.74
N THR A 114 -0.74 -22.27 25.32
CA THR A 114 0.35 -23.22 25.37
C THR A 114 0.72 -23.69 23.96
N THR A 115 2.01 -23.61 23.63
CA THR A 115 2.57 -24.12 22.38
C THR A 115 2.18 -25.59 22.17
N GLY A 116 1.75 -25.93 20.95
CA GLY A 116 1.37 -27.30 20.58
C GLY A 116 -0.09 -27.68 20.81
N THR A 117 -0.90 -26.81 21.41
CA THR A 117 -2.37 -27.00 21.47
C THR A 117 -3.05 -26.68 20.14
N VAL A 118 -4.27 -27.19 19.94
CA VAL A 118 -5.09 -26.86 18.75
C VAL A 118 -5.32 -25.35 18.64
N GLY A 119 -5.55 -24.66 19.75
CA GLY A 119 -5.72 -23.21 19.79
C GLY A 119 -4.51 -22.43 19.24
N TYR A 120 -3.30 -22.91 19.53
CA TYR A 120 -2.06 -22.32 19.00
C TYR A 120 -2.05 -22.38 17.47
N TYR A 121 -2.32 -23.55 16.88
CA TYR A 121 -2.32 -23.71 15.42
C TYR A 121 -3.45 -22.94 14.74
N LEU A 122 -4.62 -22.83 15.37
CA LEU A 122 -5.74 -22.04 14.84
C LEU A 122 -5.40 -20.55 14.75
N ILE A 123 -4.78 -19.99 15.80
CA ILE A 123 -4.38 -18.57 15.79
C ILE A 123 -3.27 -18.30 14.79
N TYR A 124 -2.25 -19.16 14.70
CA TYR A 124 -1.23 -19.01 13.66
C TYR A 124 -1.80 -19.21 12.25
N GLY A 125 -2.74 -20.14 12.07
CA GLY A 125 -3.47 -20.31 10.81
C GLY A 125 -4.26 -19.07 10.42
N LEU A 126 -4.95 -18.45 11.37
CA LEU A 126 -5.67 -17.18 11.15
C LEU A 126 -4.70 -16.02 10.88
N PHE A 127 -3.59 -15.96 11.61
CA PHE A 127 -2.54 -14.97 11.42
C PHE A 127 -1.94 -15.03 10.01
N PHE A 128 -1.49 -16.21 9.57
CA PHE A 128 -0.89 -16.36 8.24
C PHE A 128 -1.92 -16.22 7.12
N SER A 129 -3.16 -16.70 7.30
CA SER A 129 -4.21 -16.53 6.30
C SER A 129 -4.58 -15.06 6.12
N GLY A 130 -4.71 -14.29 7.21
CA GLY A 130 -4.94 -12.84 7.13
C GLY A 130 -3.83 -12.10 6.37
N ARG A 131 -2.56 -12.48 6.60
CA ARG A 131 -1.42 -11.90 5.86
C ARG A 131 -1.41 -12.36 4.38
N ALA A 132 -1.75 -13.62 4.10
CA ALA A 132 -1.85 -14.11 2.72
C ALA A 132 -2.95 -13.39 1.92
N ILE A 133 -4.13 -13.18 2.52
CA ILE A 133 -5.24 -12.43 1.90
C ILE A 133 -4.81 -11.01 1.53
N LEU A 134 -4.03 -10.33 2.39
CA LEU A 134 -3.50 -8.99 2.11
C LEU A 134 -2.65 -8.97 0.84
N PHE A 135 -1.75 -9.93 0.68
CA PHE A 135 -0.91 -10.05 -0.53
C PHE A 135 -1.74 -10.42 -1.75
N ILE A 136 -2.59 -11.44 -1.66
CA ILE A 136 -3.45 -11.90 -2.77
C ILE A 136 -4.32 -10.74 -3.26
N SER A 137 -4.97 -10.02 -2.35
CA SER A 137 -5.81 -8.86 -2.69
C SER A 137 -5.03 -7.79 -3.45
N SER A 138 -3.79 -7.52 -3.04
CA SER A 138 -2.93 -6.53 -3.70
C SER A 138 -2.59 -6.93 -5.15
N PHE A 139 -2.38 -8.22 -5.42
CA PHE A 139 -2.17 -8.73 -6.78
C PHE A 139 -3.45 -8.71 -7.61
N LEU A 140 -4.59 -9.11 -7.01
CA LEU A 140 -5.90 -9.12 -7.69
C LEU A 140 -6.32 -7.73 -8.14
N ILE A 141 -6.15 -6.71 -7.29
CA ILE A 141 -6.47 -5.31 -7.64
C ILE A 141 -5.64 -4.86 -8.85
N LYS A 142 -4.34 -5.17 -8.87
CA LYS A 142 -3.46 -4.79 -9.99
C LYS A 142 -3.79 -5.55 -11.26
N ALA A 143 -4.00 -6.86 -11.15
CA ALA A 143 -4.32 -7.72 -12.30
C ALA A 143 -5.64 -7.29 -12.96
N ARG A 144 -6.68 -7.02 -12.15
CA ARG A 144 -7.98 -6.57 -12.66
C ARG A 144 -7.91 -5.18 -13.31
N LEU A 145 -7.12 -4.27 -12.73
CA LEU A 145 -6.94 -2.93 -13.31
C LEU A 145 -6.27 -3.00 -14.69
N LEU A 146 -5.27 -3.86 -14.87
CA LEU A 146 -4.62 -4.05 -16.17
C LEU A 146 -5.57 -4.63 -17.21
N ALA A 147 -6.36 -5.65 -16.83
CA ALA A 147 -7.34 -6.25 -17.73
C ALA A 147 -8.37 -5.23 -18.25
N ILE A 148 -8.88 -4.34 -17.39
CA ILE A 148 -9.81 -3.28 -17.79
C ILE A 148 -9.14 -2.27 -18.74
N ILE A 149 -7.87 -1.93 -18.51
CA ILE A 149 -7.14 -1.00 -19.39
C ILE A 149 -6.94 -1.63 -20.77
N ASP A 150 -6.56 -2.90 -20.84
CA ASP A 150 -6.39 -3.61 -22.11
C ASP A 150 -7.72 -3.71 -22.87
N GLU A 151 -8.84 -3.98 -22.18
CA GLU A 151 -10.18 -3.99 -22.78
C GLU A 151 -10.57 -2.61 -23.33
N ILE A 152 -10.33 -1.52 -22.58
CA ILE A 152 -10.59 -0.16 -23.06
C ILE A 152 -9.72 0.20 -24.25
N LEU A 153 -8.44 -0.20 -24.27
CA LEU A 153 -7.54 0.07 -25.38
C LEU A 153 -7.95 -0.69 -26.64
N LEU A 154 -8.38 -1.95 -26.50
CA LEU A 154 -8.91 -2.76 -27.61
C LEU A 154 -10.20 -2.15 -28.16
N LEU A 155 -11.13 -1.75 -27.29
CA LEU A 155 -12.37 -1.07 -27.68
C LEU A 155 -12.09 0.28 -28.35
N ASN A 156 -11.07 1.01 -27.87
CA ASN A 156 -10.68 2.29 -28.45
C ASN A 156 -10.03 2.11 -29.84
N ASP A 157 -9.25 1.05 -30.06
CA ASP A 157 -8.64 0.75 -31.35
C ASP A 157 -9.70 0.37 -32.39
N GLU A 158 -10.68 -0.49 -32.03
CA GLU A 158 -11.83 -0.82 -32.90
C GLU A 158 -12.70 0.41 -33.25
N LEU A 159 -12.80 1.39 -32.34
CA LEU A 159 -13.57 2.61 -32.56
C LEU A 159 -12.86 3.61 -33.49
N ILE A 160 -11.52 3.57 -33.53
CA ILE A 160 -10.69 4.49 -34.32
C ILE A 160 -10.34 3.88 -35.68
N TYR A 161 -10.15 2.57 -35.75
CA TYR A 161 -9.88 1.79 -36.96
C TYR A 161 -10.85 0.62 -37.05
N PRO A 162 -12.04 0.82 -37.65
CA PRO A 162 -12.91 -0.28 -38.03
C PRO A 162 -12.24 -1.13 -39.13
N ASP A 163 -12.71 -2.36 -39.30
CA ASP A 163 -12.17 -3.36 -40.25
C ASP A 163 -12.26 -2.93 -41.75
N ASP A 164 -12.85 -1.76 -42.02
CA ASP A 164 -12.86 -1.11 -43.34
C ASP A 164 -11.54 -0.37 -43.67
N GLY A 165 -10.64 -0.22 -42.69
CA GLY A 165 -9.29 0.31 -42.88
C GLY A 165 -9.20 1.82 -43.07
N GLU A 166 -10.32 2.55 -43.01
CA GLU A 166 -10.33 4.01 -43.00
C GLU A 166 -10.50 4.53 -41.57
N PRO A 167 -9.60 5.42 -41.10
CA PRO A 167 -9.77 6.03 -39.80
C PRO A 167 -11.05 6.88 -39.78
N ARG A 168 -11.92 6.64 -38.80
CA ARG A 168 -13.18 7.36 -38.67
C ARG A 168 -12.93 8.87 -38.54
N THR A 169 -13.41 9.66 -39.51
CA THR A 169 -13.18 11.11 -39.55
C THR A 169 -13.99 11.83 -38.45
N ASP A 170 -13.57 13.04 -38.06
CA ASP A 170 -14.19 13.77 -36.93
C ASP A 170 -15.68 14.11 -37.15
N GLU A 171 -16.17 14.05 -38.40
CA GLU A 171 -17.58 14.21 -38.77
C GLU A 171 -18.45 13.02 -38.33
N ASP A 172 -17.87 11.82 -38.20
CA ASP A 172 -18.55 10.59 -37.79
C ASP A 172 -18.48 10.32 -36.29
N ARG A 173 -17.74 11.17 -35.55
CA ARG A 173 -17.58 11.07 -34.10
C ARG A 173 -18.86 11.58 -33.45
N TRP A 174 -19.66 10.65 -32.91
CA TRP A 174 -20.94 10.93 -32.24
C TRP A 174 -20.86 12.20 -31.38
N PRO A 175 -21.73 13.21 -31.58
CA PRO A 175 -21.64 14.46 -30.85
C PRO A 175 -22.00 14.21 -29.40
N ILE A 176 -21.00 14.05 -28.52
CA ILE A 176 -21.22 13.90 -27.07
C ILE A 176 -22.01 15.11 -26.50
N SER A 177 -22.00 16.25 -27.20
CA SER A 177 -22.81 17.42 -26.91
C SER A 177 -24.33 17.19 -27.00
N SER A 178 -24.82 16.21 -27.78
CA SER A 178 -26.26 15.94 -27.92
C SER A 178 -26.84 15.10 -26.77
N LEU A 179 -26.02 14.26 -26.11
CA LEU A 179 -26.45 13.42 -24.98
C LEU A 179 -26.56 14.20 -23.66
N LEU A 180 -25.72 15.22 -23.46
CA LEU A 180 -25.80 16.08 -22.27
C LEU A 180 -26.99 17.05 -22.29
N ALA A 181 -27.61 17.28 -23.46
CA ALA A 181 -28.79 18.12 -23.60
C ALA A 181 -30.08 17.46 -23.05
N HIS A 182 -30.12 16.13 -22.93
CA HIS A 182 -31.33 15.40 -22.51
C HIS A 182 -31.40 15.06 -21.02
N SER A 183 -30.36 15.37 -20.23
CA SER A 183 -30.30 15.06 -18.78
C SER A 183 -30.64 16.22 -17.84
N CYS A 184 -30.98 17.41 -18.36
CA CYS A 184 -31.54 18.49 -17.54
C CYS A 184 -33.05 18.26 -17.34
N LEU A 185 -33.41 17.49 -16.32
CA LEU A 185 -34.78 17.45 -15.79
C LEU A 185 -35.17 18.85 -15.25
N PRO A 186 -36.37 19.38 -15.56
CA PRO A 186 -36.84 20.60 -14.95
C PRO A 186 -37.23 20.30 -13.49
N THR A 187 -36.55 20.95 -12.56
CA THR A 187 -37.01 21.06 -11.17
C THR A 187 -38.25 21.96 -11.15
N GLY A 188 -39.42 21.36 -10.94
CA GLY A 188 -40.61 22.03 -10.43
C GLY A 188 -40.62 22.07 -8.91
#